data_AF-A0A6C0JYB2-F1
#
_entry.id   AF-A0A6C0JYB2-F1
#
_cell.length_a   1.000
_cell.length_b   1.000
_cell.length_c   1.000
_cell.angle_alpha   90.00
_cell.angle_beta   90.00
_cell.angle_gamma   90.00
#
_symmetry.space_group_name_H-M   'P 1'
#
loop_
_entity.id
_entity.type
_entity.pdbx_description
1 polymer ?
#
loop_
_entity_poly.entity_id
_entity_poly.type
_entity_poly.pdbx_seq_one_letter_code
_entity_poly.pdbx_strand_id
1 'polypeptide(L)'
;MILETTQLLYTAHWLLAIERGYLPVFKTAPPHASEPRMLGYLPVRNDKHPSALWTRQSIQHYRWLTIFGLALCNEYRYRFNNKKHACENHLRWLYMNEPAELKDYGWVDPPPAMPDIYKKSKNSIVCYRAYYKDGKTKLLTYTGRHKPHWLSSV
;
A
#
# COMPACT_ATOMS: atom_id res chain seq x y z
N MET A 1 6.66 2.87 -1.78
CA MET A 1 5.85 1.71 -2.17
C MET A 1 4.45 2.14 -2.60
N ILE A 2 4.35 2.92 -3.69
CA ILE A 2 3.04 3.40 -4.19
C ILE A 2 2.39 2.32 -5.07
N LEU A 3 3.19 1.66 -5.90
CA LEU A 3 2.74 0.54 -6.74
C LEU A 3 2.24 -0.62 -5.88
N GLU A 4 2.99 -1.02 -4.86
CA GLU A 4 2.63 -2.13 -3.97
C GLU A 4 1.33 -1.82 -3.21
N THR A 5 1.16 -0.58 -2.74
CA THR A 5 -0.10 -0.11 -2.12
C THR A 5 -1.27 -0.27 -3.08
N THR A 6 -1.09 0.16 -4.33
CA THR A 6 -2.10 0.04 -5.39
C THR A 6 -2.44 -1.42 -5.68
N GLN A 7 -1.43 -2.29 -5.78
CA GLN A 7 -1.60 -3.70 -6.05
C GLN A 7 -2.31 -4.45 -4.90
N LEU A 8 -2.03 -4.09 -3.63
CA LEU A 8 -2.75 -4.65 -2.48
C LEU A 8 -4.26 -4.32 -2.54
N LEU A 9 -4.60 -3.09 -2.91
CA LEU A 9 -6.00 -2.64 -3.04
C LEU A 9 -6.72 -3.36 -4.19
N TYR A 10 -6.11 -3.48 -5.38
CA TYR A 10 -6.69 -4.29 -6.46
C TYR A 10 -6.82 -5.76 -6.08
N THR A 11 -5.84 -6.30 -5.33
CA THR A 11 -5.91 -7.68 -4.84
C THR A 11 -7.12 -7.89 -3.94
N ALA A 12 -7.49 -6.91 -3.11
CA ALA A 12 -8.72 -6.98 -2.32
C ALA A 12 -9.96 -7.13 -3.21
N HIS A 13 -10.09 -6.30 -4.26
CA HIS A 13 -11.19 -6.41 -5.25
C HIS A 13 -11.25 -7.80 -5.90
N TRP A 14 -10.10 -8.32 -6.34
CA TRP A 14 -10.03 -9.65 -6.96
C TRP A 14 -10.46 -10.77 -6.02
N LEU A 15 -9.88 -10.84 -4.83
CA LEU A 15 -10.11 -11.97 -3.93
C LEU A 15 -11.53 -11.95 -3.37
N LEU A 16 -12.05 -10.78 -3.01
CA LEU A 16 -13.42 -10.65 -2.51
C LEU A 16 -14.45 -11.05 -3.56
N ALA A 17 -14.25 -10.67 -4.83
CA ALA A 17 -15.12 -11.10 -5.93
C ALA A 17 -15.04 -12.62 -6.18
N ILE A 18 -13.82 -13.17 -6.21
CA ILE A 18 -13.60 -14.61 -6.44
C ILE A 18 -14.22 -15.44 -5.32
N GLU A 19 -14.08 -15.03 -4.05
CA GLU A 19 -14.71 -15.67 -2.89
C GLU A 19 -16.25 -15.71 -3.00
N ARG A 20 -16.84 -14.81 -3.79
CA ARG A 20 -18.28 -14.77 -4.09
C ARG A 20 -18.66 -15.49 -5.38
N GLY A 21 -17.71 -16.07 -6.09
CA GLY A 21 -17.95 -16.87 -7.30
C GLY A 21 -18.02 -16.07 -8.60
N TYR A 22 -17.48 -14.85 -8.65
CA TYR A 22 -17.39 -14.08 -9.89
C TYR A 22 -16.02 -13.41 -10.07
N LEU A 23 -15.74 -12.92 -11.28
CA LEU A 23 -14.54 -12.15 -11.58
C LEU A 23 -14.84 -10.65 -11.52
N PRO A 24 -13.98 -9.83 -10.91
CA PRO A 24 -14.17 -8.38 -10.89
C PRO A 24 -14.06 -7.79 -12.29
N VAL A 25 -14.77 -6.68 -12.53
CA VAL A 25 -14.78 -5.98 -13.82
C VAL A 25 -14.30 -4.55 -13.63
N PHE A 26 -13.15 -4.22 -14.19
CA PHE A 26 -12.48 -2.92 -14.02
C PHE A 26 -12.74 -1.93 -15.16
N LYS A 27 -13.93 -1.95 -15.78
CA LYS A 27 -14.26 -1.14 -16.97
C LYS A 27 -14.01 0.37 -16.82
N THR A 28 -14.15 0.89 -15.60
CA THR A 28 -13.93 2.32 -15.29
C THR A 28 -12.59 2.59 -14.62
N ALA A 29 -11.80 1.54 -14.36
CA ALA A 29 -10.50 1.70 -13.74
C ALA A 29 -9.51 2.34 -14.72
N PRO A 30 -8.53 3.10 -14.23
CA PRO A 30 -7.52 3.69 -15.09
C PRO A 30 -6.69 2.62 -15.83
N PRO A 31 -6.20 2.95 -17.03
CA PRO A 31 -5.31 2.08 -17.78
C PRO A 31 -3.88 2.10 -17.23
N HIS A 32 -3.11 1.06 -17.54
CA HIS A 32 -1.66 1.05 -17.26
C HIS A 32 -0.93 2.07 -18.14
N ALA A 33 0.12 2.68 -17.59
CA ALA A 33 0.94 3.64 -18.33
C ALA A 33 1.66 3.00 -19.53
N SER A 34 2.05 1.72 -19.44
CA SER A 34 2.78 1.00 -20.49
C SER A 34 1.89 0.19 -21.42
N GLU A 35 0.67 -0.15 -21.00
CA GLU A 35 -0.28 -0.96 -21.77
C GLU A 35 -1.69 -0.39 -21.59
N PRO A 36 -2.09 0.58 -22.42
CA PRO A 36 -3.37 1.28 -22.26
C PRO A 36 -4.62 0.39 -22.38
N ARG A 37 -4.48 -0.82 -22.95
CA ARG A 37 -5.59 -1.78 -23.07
C ARG A 37 -5.88 -2.51 -21.76
N MET A 38 -4.95 -2.53 -20.82
CA MET A 38 -5.13 -3.15 -19.51
C MET A 38 -5.67 -2.13 -18.51
N LEU A 39 -6.82 -2.43 -17.91
CA LEU A 39 -7.48 -1.61 -16.89
C LEU A 39 -7.30 -2.23 -15.51
N GLY A 40 -6.94 -1.41 -14.52
CA GLY A 40 -6.66 -1.88 -13.16
C GLY A 40 -5.47 -2.84 -13.08
N TYR A 41 -5.15 -3.35 -11.89
CA TYR A 41 -4.04 -4.31 -11.73
C TYR A 41 -4.55 -5.73 -11.47
N LEU A 42 -3.78 -6.73 -11.94
CA LEU A 42 -3.95 -8.13 -11.55
C LEU A 42 -3.62 -8.33 -10.07
N PRO A 43 -4.15 -9.38 -9.42
CA PRO A 43 -3.86 -9.65 -8.01
C PRO A 43 -2.39 -9.99 -7.81
N VAL A 44 -1.84 -9.63 -6.65
CA VAL A 44 -0.46 -9.99 -6.30
C VAL A 44 -0.34 -11.50 -6.08
N ARG A 45 0.78 -12.09 -6.50
CA ARG A 45 1.10 -13.51 -6.28
C ARG A 45 1.18 -13.89 -4.78
N ASN A 46 1.38 -12.90 -3.91
CA ASN A 46 1.48 -13.08 -2.46
C ASN A 46 0.21 -12.60 -1.75
N ASP A 47 -0.95 -13.07 -2.20
CA ASP A 47 -2.28 -12.84 -1.61
C ASP A 47 -2.40 -13.24 -0.13
N LYS A 48 -1.57 -14.19 0.30
CA LYS A 48 -1.43 -14.63 1.71
C LYS A 48 -0.46 -13.78 2.54
N HIS A 49 0.17 -12.76 1.96
CA HIS A 49 1.04 -11.86 2.73
C HIS A 49 0.22 -11.14 3.81
N PRO A 50 0.76 -10.92 5.03
CA PRO A 50 0.02 -10.30 6.13
C PRO A 50 -0.64 -8.97 5.76
N SER A 51 0.02 -8.12 4.98
CA SER A 51 -0.56 -6.86 4.51
C SER A 51 -1.71 -7.05 3.52
N ALA A 52 -1.67 -8.08 2.68
CA ALA A 52 -2.76 -8.37 1.74
C ALA A 52 -3.99 -8.89 2.49
N LEU A 53 -3.78 -9.75 3.50
CA LEU A 53 -4.83 -10.23 4.40
C LEU A 53 -5.47 -9.06 5.16
N TRP A 54 -4.64 -8.24 5.79
CA TRP A 54 -5.08 -7.07 6.55
C TRP A 54 -5.89 -6.10 5.69
N THR A 55 -5.44 -5.79 4.47
CA THR A 55 -6.14 -4.85 3.56
C THR A 55 -7.59 -5.25 3.29
N ARG A 56 -7.86 -6.55 3.17
CA ARG A 56 -9.21 -7.08 2.86
C ARG A 56 -9.96 -7.60 4.08
N GLN A 57 -9.43 -7.39 5.28
CA GLN A 57 -10.04 -7.88 6.51
C GLN A 57 -11.21 -6.99 6.95
N SER A 58 -11.11 -5.67 6.77
CA SER A 58 -12.16 -4.71 7.13
C SER A 58 -12.11 -3.51 6.19
N ILE A 59 -13.27 -2.87 5.94
CA ILE A 59 -13.35 -1.65 5.12
C ILE A 59 -12.50 -0.52 5.69
N GLN A 60 -12.31 -0.48 7.01
CA GLN A 60 -11.45 0.50 7.67
C GLN A 60 -9.99 0.36 7.25
N HIS A 61 -9.50 -0.87 7.08
CA HIS A 61 -8.13 -1.15 6.62
C HIS A 61 -7.94 -0.73 5.16
N TYR A 62 -8.91 -1.07 4.30
CA TYR A 62 -8.92 -0.65 2.90
C TYR A 62 -8.91 0.88 2.76
N ARG A 63 -9.82 1.57 3.45
CA ARG A 63 -9.90 3.05 3.45
C ARG A 63 -8.63 3.70 3.97
N TRP A 64 -8.06 3.16 5.05
CA TRP A 64 -6.79 3.67 5.55
C TRP A 64 -5.68 3.53 4.50
N LEU A 65 -5.61 2.38 3.82
CA LEU A 65 -4.59 2.11 2.83
C LEU A 65 -4.76 2.97 1.57
N THR A 66 -5.99 3.26 1.13
CA THR A 66 -6.23 4.20 0.02
C THR A 66 -5.78 5.62 0.37
N ILE A 67 -6.13 6.12 1.56
CA ILE A 67 -5.70 7.44 2.05
C ILE A 67 -4.17 7.49 2.17
N PHE A 68 -3.56 6.46 2.75
CA PHE A 68 -2.11 6.34 2.87
C PHE A 68 -1.43 6.36 1.49
N GLY A 69 -1.96 5.62 0.51
CA GLY A 69 -1.46 5.62 -0.86
C GLY A 69 -1.52 7.00 -1.51
N LEU A 70 -2.61 7.74 -1.34
CA LEU A 70 -2.75 9.11 -1.84
C LEU A 70 -1.77 10.08 -1.15
N ALA A 71 -1.55 9.91 0.15
CA ALA A 71 -0.53 10.68 0.88
C ALA A 71 0.88 10.39 0.35
N LEU A 72 1.20 9.14 0.00
CA LEU A 72 2.46 8.79 -0.64
C LEU A 72 2.61 9.45 -2.03
N CYS A 73 1.52 9.60 -2.79
CA CYS A 73 1.56 10.35 -4.06
C CYS A 73 1.90 11.83 -3.84
N ASN A 74 1.38 12.45 -2.78
CA ASN A 74 1.73 13.83 -2.42
C ASN A 74 3.21 13.94 -2.02
N GLU A 75 3.72 12.99 -1.23
CA GLU A 75 5.15 12.95 -0.89
C GLU A 75 6.02 12.70 -2.14
N TYR A 76 5.57 11.87 -3.09
CA TYR A 76 6.26 11.67 -4.35
C TYR A 76 6.38 12.97 -5.16
N ARG A 77 5.30 13.75 -5.28
CA ARG A 77 5.36 15.07 -5.95
C ARG A 77 6.38 15.97 -5.29
N TYR A 78 6.38 16.03 -3.97
CA TYR A 78 7.34 16.84 -3.22
C TYR A 78 8.78 16.41 -3.52
N ARG A 79 9.06 15.10 -3.52
CA ARG A 79 10.40 14.55 -3.74
C ARG A 79 10.93 14.65 -5.16
N PHE A 80 10.03 14.71 -6.15
CA PHE A 80 10.38 14.61 -7.57
C PHE A 80 9.87 15.81 -8.39
N ASN A 81 9.92 17.01 -7.82
CA ASN A 81 9.61 18.27 -8.51
C ASN A 81 8.22 18.30 -9.16
N ASN A 82 7.19 18.03 -8.35
CA ASN A 82 5.78 17.99 -8.72
C ASN A 82 5.40 16.95 -9.80
N LYS A 83 6.27 15.97 -10.08
CA LYS A 83 5.95 14.84 -10.95
C LYS A 83 4.82 14.01 -10.36
N LYS A 84 3.87 13.63 -11.22
CA LYS A 84 2.74 12.75 -10.87
C LYS A 84 3.16 11.29 -10.96
N HIS A 85 2.86 10.50 -9.93
CA HIS A 85 3.09 9.05 -9.98
C HIS A 85 2.01 8.36 -10.83
N ALA A 86 2.38 7.41 -11.67
CA ALA A 86 1.46 6.71 -12.59
C ALA A 86 0.25 6.09 -11.86
N CYS A 87 0.48 5.48 -10.70
CA CYS A 87 -0.57 4.86 -9.90
C CYS A 87 -1.55 5.83 -9.22
N GLU A 88 -1.33 7.16 -9.25
CA GLU A 88 -2.22 8.07 -8.52
C GLU A 88 -3.66 8.03 -9.05
N ASN A 89 -3.85 7.95 -10.37
CA ASN A 89 -5.19 7.81 -10.93
C ASN A 89 -5.87 6.54 -10.42
N HIS A 90 -5.12 5.43 -10.32
CA HIS A 90 -5.64 4.18 -9.78
C HIS A 90 -6.03 4.32 -8.31
N LEU A 91 -5.21 4.98 -7.49
CA LEU A 91 -5.53 5.20 -6.08
C LEU A 91 -6.77 6.08 -5.88
N ARG A 92 -6.97 7.10 -6.73
CA ARG A 92 -8.21 7.90 -6.73
C ARG A 92 -9.41 7.06 -7.13
N TRP A 93 -9.27 6.22 -8.15
CA TRP A 93 -10.33 5.30 -8.54
C TRP A 93 -10.66 4.31 -7.41
N LEU A 94 -9.66 3.70 -6.77
CA LEU A 94 -9.81 2.76 -5.66
C LEU A 94 -10.43 3.41 -4.42
N TYR A 95 -10.17 4.70 -4.19
CA TYR A 95 -10.82 5.49 -3.13
C TYR A 95 -12.31 5.70 -3.42
N MET A 96 -12.69 5.93 -4.68
CA MET A 96 -14.09 6.13 -5.08
C MET A 96 -14.85 4.82 -5.31
N ASN A 97 -14.14 3.71 -5.48
CA ASN A 97 -14.71 2.39 -5.80
C ASN A 97 -14.23 1.39 -4.74
N GLU A 98 -14.90 1.41 -3.59
CA GLU A 98 -14.70 0.43 -2.53
C GLU A 98 -15.31 -0.93 -2.95
N PRO A 99 -14.73 -2.07 -2.54
CA PRO A 99 -15.34 -3.38 -2.77
C PRO A 99 -16.65 -3.47 -1.98
N ALA A 100 -17.77 -3.73 -2.67
CA ALA A 100 -19.10 -3.76 -2.03
C ALA A 100 -19.23 -4.90 -1.00
N GLU A 101 -18.39 -5.92 -1.12
CA GLU A 101 -18.39 -7.12 -0.30
C GLU A 101 -17.62 -6.92 1.02
N LEU A 102 -16.81 -5.87 1.10
CA LEU A 102 -15.93 -5.61 2.23
C LEU A 102 -16.72 -4.98 3.38
N LYS A 103 -16.97 -5.77 4.42
CA LYS A 103 -17.68 -5.33 5.62
C LYS A 103 -16.77 -4.54 6.57
N ASP A 104 -17.40 -3.81 7.47
CA ASP A 104 -16.71 -3.21 8.62
C ASP A 104 -16.64 -4.22 9.76
N TYR A 105 -15.41 -4.61 10.11
CA TYR A 105 -15.13 -5.45 11.29
C TYR A 105 -14.28 -4.70 12.34
N GLY A 106 -14.25 -3.37 12.27
CA GLY A 106 -13.46 -2.52 13.14
C GLY A 106 -12.01 -2.35 12.70
N TRP A 107 -11.26 -1.61 13.51
CA TRP A 107 -9.84 -1.35 13.32
C TRP A 107 -8.99 -2.39 14.05
N VAL A 108 -7.89 -2.77 13.39
CA VAL A 108 -6.80 -3.58 13.95
C VAL A 108 -5.53 -3.02 13.33
N ASP A 109 -4.48 -2.85 14.13
CA ASP A 109 -3.22 -2.31 13.63
C ASP A 109 -2.60 -3.24 12.56
N PRO A 110 -1.93 -2.68 11.54
CA PRO A 110 -1.32 -3.48 10.48
C PRO A 110 -0.23 -4.40 11.05
N PRO A 111 -0.16 -5.67 10.61
CA PRO A 111 0.83 -6.62 11.10
C PRO A 111 2.26 -6.19 10.68
N PRO A 112 3.27 -6.36 11.54
CA PRO A 112 4.65 -6.04 11.20
C PRO A 112 5.19 -7.03 10.16
N ALA A 113 5.25 -6.59 8.90
CA ALA A 113 5.82 -7.33 7.78
C ALA A 113 7.34 -7.13 7.71
N MET A 114 8.05 -7.65 8.71
CA MET A 114 9.51 -7.56 8.82
C MET A 114 10.09 -8.85 9.45
N PRO A 115 11.40 -9.14 9.25
CA PRO A 115 12.07 -10.25 9.92
C PRO A 115 12.04 -10.13 11.46
N ASP A 116 11.99 -11.28 12.15
CA ASP A 116 11.82 -11.33 13.61
C ASP A 116 12.93 -10.61 14.38
N ILE A 117 14.16 -10.59 13.87
CA ILE A 117 15.30 -9.87 14.46
C ILE A 117 15.06 -8.35 14.64
N TYR A 118 14.10 -7.77 13.91
CA TYR A 118 13.75 -6.35 14.02
C TYR A 118 12.51 -6.08 14.87
N LYS A 119 11.79 -7.12 15.33
CA LYS A 119 10.61 -7.01 16.20
C LYS A 119 11.01 -6.77 17.66
N LYS A 120 11.74 -5.69 17.91
CA LYS A 120 12.37 -5.36 19.19
C LYS A 120 11.40 -4.92 20.29
N SER A 121 10.13 -4.63 19.97
CA SER A 121 9.12 -4.20 20.95
C SER A 121 7.69 -4.44 20.46
N LYS A 122 6.70 -4.24 21.33
CA LYS A 122 5.27 -4.19 20.93
C LYS A 122 4.92 -2.96 20.10
N ASN A 123 5.78 -1.93 20.08
CA ASN A 123 5.57 -0.72 19.30
C ASN A 123 6.10 -0.90 17.87
N SER A 124 5.19 -1.00 16.90
CA SER A 124 5.53 -1.17 15.48
C SER A 124 6.43 -0.06 14.93
N ILE A 125 6.33 1.18 15.43
CA ILE A 125 7.18 2.30 14.99
C ILE A 125 8.64 2.02 15.38
N VAL A 126 8.88 1.56 16.61
CA VAL A 126 10.23 1.23 17.08
C VAL A 126 10.83 0.10 16.26
N CYS A 127 10.03 -0.94 15.97
CA CYS A 127 10.45 -2.08 15.16
C CYS A 127 10.80 -1.68 13.72
N TYR A 128 9.96 -0.87 13.07
CA TYR A 128 10.24 -0.38 11.72
C TYR A 128 11.44 0.55 11.68
N ARG A 129 11.62 1.44 12.67
CA ARG A 129 12.83 2.29 12.75
C ARG A 129 14.09 1.44 12.83
N ALA A 130 14.09 0.40 13.66
CA ALA A 130 15.19 -0.56 13.74
C ALA A 130 15.40 -1.28 12.40
N TYR A 131 14.33 -1.76 11.76
CA TYR A 131 14.43 -2.43 10.46
C TYR A 131 15.03 -1.52 9.38
N TYR A 132 14.64 -0.25 9.34
CA TYR A 132 15.16 0.70 8.37
C TYR A 132 16.61 1.12 8.68
N LYS A 133 16.97 1.30 9.95
CA LYS A 133 18.32 1.67 10.40
C LYS A 133 19.33 0.53 10.23
N ASP A 134 18.92 -0.70 10.50
CA ASP A 134 19.84 -1.85 10.61
C ASP A 134 19.75 -2.77 9.37
N GLY A 135 18.60 -2.81 8.69
CA GLY A 135 18.32 -3.78 7.60
C GLY A 135 18.04 -3.18 6.22
N LYS A 136 17.77 -1.88 6.12
CA LYS A 136 17.37 -1.23 4.85
C LYS A 136 18.14 0.06 4.53
N THR A 137 19.22 0.37 5.23
CA THR A 137 19.99 1.62 5.07
C THR A 137 20.40 1.87 3.62
N LYS A 138 20.77 0.82 2.89
CA LYS A 138 21.15 0.89 1.47
C LYS A 138 20.02 1.33 0.53
N LEU A 139 18.75 1.26 0.95
CA LEU A 139 17.60 1.69 0.16
C LEU A 139 17.19 3.14 0.46
N LEU A 140 17.82 3.77 1.46
CA LEU A 140 17.42 5.08 1.94
C LEU A 140 18.08 6.18 1.14
N THR A 141 17.26 6.91 0.38
CA THR A 141 17.65 8.15 -0.28
C THR A 141 16.69 9.24 0.16
N TYR A 142 17.22 10.35 0.67
CA TYR A 142 16.45 11.51 1.11
C TYR A 142 16.63 12.63 0.09
N THR A 143 15.51 13.09 -0.46
CA THR A 143 15.45 14.23 -1.39
C THR A 143 14.38 15.18 -0.90
N GLY A 144 14.60 16.49 -0.99
CA GLY A 144 13.66 17.52 -0.55
C GLY A 144 13.57 17.73 0.97
N ARG A 145 13.74 16.69 1.81
CA ARG A 145 13.74 16.81 3.29
C ARG A 145 15.04 16.33 3.92
N HIS A 146 15.33 16.85 5.10
CA HIS A 146 16.41 16.34 5.94
C HIS A 146 16.18 14.89 6.38
N LYS A 147 17.29 14.17 6.56
CA LYS A 147 17.27 12.82 7.13
C LYS A 147 16.64 12.86 8.52
N PRO A 148 15.74 11.93 8.86
CA PRO A 148 15.11 11.93 10.18
C PRO A 148 16.13 11.63 11.28
N HIS A 149 15.96 12.27 12.45
CA HIS A 149 16.88 12.19 13.59
C HIS A 149 17.16 10.74 14.06
N TRP A 150 16.19 9.83 13.95
CA TRP A 150 16.33 8.45 14.42
C TRP A 150 17.20 7.56 13.51
N LEU A 151 17.60 8.03 12.33
CA LEU A 151 18.57 7.35 11.46
C LEU A 151 20.00 7.83 11.63
N SER A 152 20.22 8.92 12.35
CA SER A 152 21.56 9.30 12.74
C SER A 152 21.98 8.35 13.87
N SER A 153 23.11 7.69 13.68
CA SER A 153 23.85 7.17 14.83
C SER A 153 24.22 8.38 15.68
N VAL A 154 24.05 8.26 17.00
CA VAL A 154 24.98 8.95 17.89
C VAL A 154 26.36 8.38 17.61
#